data_AF-A0AAU0NIR3-F1
#
_entry.id   AF-A0AAU0NIR3-F1
#
_cell.length_a   1.000
_cell.length_b   1.000
_cell.length_c   1.000
_cell.angle_alpha   90.00
_cell.angle_beta   90.00
_cell.angle_gamma   90.00
#
_symmetry.space_group_name_H-M   'P 1'
#
loop_
_entity.id
_entity.type
_entity.pdbx_description
1 polymer ?
#
loop_
_entity_poly.entity_id
_entity_poly.type
_entity_poly.pdbx_seq_one_letter_code
_entity_poly.pdbx_strand_id
1 'polypeptide(L)'
;MKHTLIKSLSLSVVAGMTLWGSSVYAANENIEVTPSQEITKQELAAIYVLSEICPSMVKDKAKFNQGYNQLVTEYLPGQKNPVERLNQMVKQSDFRNILAEAQSDAKKAGKKKNQAICNELVSYSK
;
A
#
# COMPACT_ATOMS: atom_id res chain seq x y z
N MET A 1 -14.30 -54.23 1.84
CA MET A 1 -13.31 -53.15 1.61
C MET A 1 -13.37 -52.72 0.15
N LYS A 2 -13.31 -51.39 -0.08
CA LYS A 2 -13.11 -50.67 -1.35
C LYS A 2 -14.34 -50.57 -2.28
N HIS A 3 -15.10 -49.48 -2.08
CA HIS A 3 -15.98 -48.93 -3.10
C HIS A 3 -15.14 -48.13 -4.09
N THR A 4 -15.25 -48.47 -5.36
CA THR A 4 -14.47 -47.91 -6.45
C THR A 4 -15.46 -47.40 -7.50
N LEU A 5 -15.46 -46.07 -7.62
CA LEU A 5 -15.50 -45.28 -8.85
C LEU A 5 -16.83 -44.87 -9.51
N ILE A 6 -16.91 -43.53 -9.60
CA ILE A 6 -17.27 -42.71 -10.76
C ILE A 6 -18.75 -42.71 -11.13
N LYS A 7 -19.45 -41.66 -10.67
CA LYS A 7 -20.67 -41.16 -11.31
C LYS A 7 -20.31 -39.89 -12.07
N SER A 8 -20.55 -39.96 -13.38
CA SER A 8 -20.23 -39.01 -14.44
C SER A 8 -20.67 -37.58 -14.15
N LEU A 9 -19.76 -36.65 -14.44
CA LEU A 9 -19.95 -35.20 -14.44
C LEU A 9 -20.73 -34.81 -15.72
N SER A 10 -21.96 -34.33 -15.55
CA SER A 10 -22.76 -33.76 -16.65
C SER A 10 -22.31 -32.32 -16.91
N LEU A 11 -21.61 -32.12 -18.03
CA LEU A 11 -21.14 -30.83 -18.52
C LEU A 11 -22.26 -30.16 -19.34
N SER A 12 -22.90 -29.13 -18.80
CA SER A 12 -23.79 -28.24 -19.56
C SER A 12 -23.08 -26.92 -19.78
N VAL A 13 -22.66 -26.65 -21.02
CA VAL A 13 -22.11 -25.36 -21.43
C VAL A 13 -23.22 -24.59 -22.14
N VAL A 14 -23.70 -23.53 -21.52
CA VAL A 14 -24.51 -22.49 -22.16
C VAL A 14 -23.89 -21.15 -21.79
N ALA A 15 -23.45 -20.40 -22.80
CA ALA A 15 -23.51 -18.94 -22.84
C ALA A 15 -22.98 -18.45 -24.20
N GLY A 16 -23.89 -18.10 -25.11
CA GLY A 16 -23.58 -17.19 -26.20
C GLY A 16 -23.61 -15.76 -25.68
N MET A 17 -22.56 -14.98 -25.97
CA MET A 17 -22.59 -13.52 -25.87
C MET A 17 -21.98 -12.95 -27.15
N THR A 18 -22.81 -12.20 -27.87
CA THR A 18 -22.45 -11.41 -29.04
C THR A 18 -21.60 -10.23 -28.61
N LEU A 19 -20.36 -10.13 -29.13
CA LEU A 19 -19.54 -8.94 -28.97
C LEU A 19 -19.99 -7.88 -29.97
N TRP A 20 -20.65 -6.83 -29.46
CA TRP A 20 -20.72 -5.53 -30.14
C TRP A 20 -19.65 -4.65 -29.54
N GLY A 21 -18.74 -4.15 -30.39
CA GLY A 21 -17.65 -3.27 -29.98
C GLY A 21 -17.02 -2.62 -31.20
N SER A 22 -17.75 -1.69 -31.80
CA SER A 22 -17.20 -0.77 -32.81
C SER A 22 -16.36 0.32 -32.13
N SER A 23 -15.47 0.90 -32.93
CA SER A 23 -14.70 2.15 -32.77
C SER A 23 -13.41 2.11 -31.94
N VAL A 24 -12.30 1.78 -32.62
CA VAL A 24 -10.96 2.29 -32.31
C VAL A 24 -10.80 3.63 -33.03
N TYR A 25 -10.71 4.72 -32.28
CA TYR A 25 -10.16 5.99 -32.76
C TYR A 25 -8.97 6.32 -31.87
N ALA A 26 -7.76 6.11 -32.41
CA ALA A 26 -6.54 6.61 -31.80
C ALA A 26 -6.39 8.08 -32.19
N ALA A 27 -6.88 8.99 -31.34
CA ALA A 27 -6.55 10.40 -31.42
C ALA A 27 -5.26 10.64 -30.63
N ASN A 28 -4.26 11.17 -31.33
CA ASN A 28 -3.02 11.70 -30.80
C ASN A 28 -3.34 12.88 -29.87
N GLU A 29 -3.45 12.62 -28.58
CA GLU A 29 -3.46 13.63 -27.54
C GLU A 29 -2.26 13.37 -26.62
N ASN A 30 -1.51 14.42 -26.30
CA ASN A 30 -0.55 14.40 -25.20
C ASN A 30 -1.36 14.12 -23.93
N ILE A 31 -1.56 12.84 -23.61
CA ILE A 31 -2.17 12.42 -22.36
C ILE A 31 -1.17 12.82 -21.30
N GLU A 32 -1.49 13.89 -20.57
CA GLU A 32 -0.82 14.20 -19.31
C GLU A 32 -1.10 13.02 -18.37
N VAL A 33 -0.18 12.05 -18.37
CA VAL A 33 -0.20 10.87 -17.51
C VAL A 33 0.26 11.29 -16.11
N THR A 34 -0.48 12.21 -15.48
CA THR A 34 -0.37 12.42 -14.05
C THR A 34 -1.65 11.81 -13.45
N PRO A 35 -1.70 10.49 -13.20
CA PRO A 35 -2.76 9.97 -12.36
C PRO A 35 -2.64 10.69 -11.02
N SER A 36 -3.61 11.55 -10.71
CA SER A 36 -3.79 12.12 -9.38
C SER A 36 -4.21 10.97 -8.47
N GLN A 37 -3.26 10.12 -8.07
CA GLN A 37 -3.50 9.07 -7.10
C GLN A 37 -3.90 9.74 -5.80
N GLU A 38 -5.16 9.59 -5.42
CA GLU A 38 -5.64 10.02 -4.13
C GLU A 38 -4.93 9.18 -3.05
N ILE A 39 -4.13 9.84 -2.22
CA ILE A 39 -3.46 9.19 -1.11
C ILE A 39 -4.49 8.74 -0.08
N THR A 40 -4.53 7.43 0.18
CA THR A 40 -5.50 6.80 1.08
C THR A 40 -5.04 6.86 2.53
N LYS A 41 -5.99 6.74 3.47
CA LYS A 41 -5.68 6.67 4.91
C LYS A 41 -4.90 5.41 5.26
N GLN A 42 -5.10 4.33 4.50
CA GLN A 42 -4.40 3.05 4.63
C GLN A 42 -2.91 3.22 4.33
N GLU A 43 -2.57 3.91 3.23
CA GLU A 43 -1.17 4.21 2.89
C GLU A 43 -0.50 5.06 3.97
N LEU A 44 -1.19 6.11 4.43
CA LEU A 44 -0.69 6.97 5.50
C LEU A 44 -0.53 6.22 6.84
N ALA A 45 -1.45 5.30 7.17
CA ALA A 45 -1.32 4.44 8.34
C ALA A 45 -0.11 3.50 8.23
N ALA A 46 0.09 2.88 7.07
CA ALA A 46 1.24 2.02 6.82
C ALA A 46 2.56 2.80 6.97
N ILE A 47 2.63 4.01 6.42
CA ILE A 47 3.78 4.91 6.59
C ILE A 47 3.99 5.23 8.07
N TYR A 48 2.93 5.64 8.79
CA TYR A 48 3.04 5.96 10.22
C TYR A 48 3.62 4.80 11.04
N VAL A 49 3.18 3.56 10.79
CA VAL A 49 3.67 2.37 11.49
C VAL A 49 5.18 2.17 11.30
N LEU A 50 5.77 2.62 10.19
CA LEU A 50 7.23 2.60 10.00
C LEU A 50 7.93 3.45 11.06
N SER A 51 7.37 4.58 11.47
CA SER A 51 7.91 5.40 12.57
C SER A 51 7.84 4.70 13.93
N GLU A 52 6.87 3.81 14.13
CA GLU A 52 6.74 3.05 15.38
C GLU A 52 7.77 1.92 15.48
N ILE A 53 8.01 1.20 14.38
CA ILE A 53 8.80 -0.04 14.42
C ILE A 53 10.27 0.16 14.01
N CYS A 54 10.55 1.03 13.05
CA CYS A 54 11.88 1.13 12.43
C CYS A 54 12.98 1.73 13.31
N PRO A 55 12.74 2.70 14.23
CA PRO A 55 13.81 3.26 15.06
C PRO A 55 14.57 2.23 15.90
N SER A 56 13.92 1.10 16.22
CA SER A 56 14.53 -0.03 16.94
C SER A 56 15.25 -1.04 16.03
N MET A 57 15.01 -0.98 14.72
CA MET A 57 15.52 -1.92 13.73
C MET A 57 16.74 -1.37 12.98
N VAL A 58 16.89 -0.06 12.87
CA VAL A 58 17.97 0.58 12.10
C VAL A 58 19.16 0.98 12.95
N LYS A 59 20.36 0.97 12.35
CA LYS A 59 21.59 1.47 12.99
C LYS A 59 21.69 2.99 12.92
N ASP A 60 21.41 3.56 11.75
CA ASP A 60 21.51 5.00 11.49
C ASP A 60 20.12 5.64 11.61
N LYS A 61 19.80 6.09 12.82
CA LYS A 61 18.51 6.74 13.11
C LYS A 61 18.36 8.09 12.43
N ALA A 62 19.48 8.80 12.20
CA ALA A 62 19.44 10.11 11.56
C ALA A 62 19.03 9.99 10.10
N LYS A 63 19.67 9.06 9.36
CA LYS A 63 19.28 8.76 7.98
C LYS A 63 17.87 8.20 7.88
N PHE A 64 17.47 7.31 8.79
CA PHE A 64 16.08 6.87 8.86
C PHE A 64 15.11 8.04 9.01
N ASN A 65 15.35 8.97 9.94
CA ASN A 65 14.48 10.13 10.13
C ASN A 65 14.40 11.00 8.87
N GLN A 66 15.52 11.20 8.17
CA GLN A 66 15.57 11.94 6.91
C GLN A 66 14.75 11.25 5.80
N GLY A 67 14.97 9.94 5.59
CA GLY A 67 14.22 9.17 4.59
C GLY A 67 12.73 9.06 4.94
N TYR A 68 12.39 8.87 6.21
CA TYR A 68 11.01 8.89 6.67
C TYR A 68 10.35 10.24 6.42
N ASN A 69 11.01 11.35 6.75
CA ASN A 69 10.48 12.68 6.47
C ASN A 69 10.27 12.92 4.97
N GLN A 70 11.21 12.47 4.13
CA GLN A 70 11.05 12.53 2.68
C GLN A 70 9.82 11.73 2.22
N LEU A 71 9.67 10.49 2.69
CA LEU A 71 8.54 9.64 2.33
C LEU A 71 7.21 10.28 2.71
N VAL A 72 7.10 10.79 3.94
CA VAL A 72 5.87 11.46 4.38
C VAL A 72 5.61 12.75 3.57
N THR A 73 6.65 13.45 3.12
CA THR A 73 6.51 14.63 2.25
C THR A 73 5.95 14.26 0.88
N GLU A 74 6.39 13.14 0.30
CA GLU A 74 5.89 12.64 -0.99
C GLU A 74 4.40 12.24 -0.92
N TYR A 75 3.95 11.74 0.24
CA TYR A 75 2.54 11.35 0.47
C TYR A 75 1.66 12.46 1.05
N LEU A 76 2.24 13.56 1.53
CA LEU A 76 1.53 14.74 2.01
C LEU A 76 2.12 16.02 1.39
N PRO A 77 2.06 16.16 0.06
CA PRO A 77 2.67 17.30 -0.63
C PRO A 77 2.02 18.62 -0.19
N GLY A 78 2.83 19.67 -0.12
CA GLY A 78 2.39 21.03 0.25
C GLY A 78 2.15 21.25 1.76
N GLN A 79 2.28 20.22 2.60
CA GLN A 79 2.22 20.39 4.05
C GLN A 79 3.51 21.03 4.58
N LYS A 80 3.40 22.07 5.41
CA LYS A 80 4.55 22.73 6.04
C LYS A 80 5.36 21.78 6.94
N ASN A 81 4.65 20.92 7.69
CA ASN A 81 5.24 19.93 8.59
C ASN A 81 4.55 18.57 8.34
N PRO A 82 4.93 17.83 7.29
CA PRO A 82 4.20 16.66 6.82
C PRO A 82 4.18 15.53 7.87
N VAL A 83 5.29 15.30 8.58
CA VAL A 83 5.36 14.32 9.68
C VAL A 83 4.42 14.68 10.83
N GLU A 84 4.38 15.95 11.25
CA GLU A 84 3.47 16.40 12.30
C GLU A 84 2.01 16.30 11.86
N ARG A 85 1.72 16.64 10.60
CA ARG A 85 0.37 16.48 10.03
C ARG A 85 -0.08 15.02 10.08
N LEU A 86 0.79 14.08 9.70
CA LEU A 86 0.51 12.65 9.80
C LEU A 86 0.27 12.22 11.25
N ASN A 87 1.12 12.65 12.19
CA ASN A 87 0.96 12.38 13.62
C ASN A 87 -0.38 12.89 14.19
N GLN A 88 -0.93 13.97 13.64
CA GLN A 88 -2.24 14.49 14.01
C GLN A 88 -3.39 13.70 13.38
N MET A 89 -3.25 13.27 12.11
CA MET A 89 -4.27 12.47 11.41
C MET A 89 -4.52 11.13 12.10
N VAL A 90 -3.46 10.43 12.49
CA VAL A 90 -3.59 9.10 13.13
C VAL A 90 -4.28 9.12 14.49
N LYS A 91 -4.40 10.30 15.12
CA LYS A 91 -5.12 10.50 16.39
C LYS A 91 -6.64 10.67 16.18
N GLN A 92 -7.10 10.86 14.95
CA GLN A 92 -8.52 11.03 14.66
C GLN A 92 -9.27 9.69 14.78
N SER A 93 -10.53 9.74 15.21
CA SER A 93 -11.32 8.54 15.55
C SER A 93 -11.56 7.63 14.35
N ASP A 94 -11.68 8.21 13.17
CA ASP A 94 -11.84 7.52 11.89
C ASP A 94 -10.55 6.84 11.38
N PHE A 95 -9.39 7.20 11.95
CA PHE A 95 -8.11 6.56 11.67
C PHE A 95 -7.86 5.32 12.53
N ARG A 96 -8.54 5.19 13.68
CA ARG A 96 -8.23 4.19 14.71
C ARG A 96 -8.22 2.76 14.19
N ASN A 97 -9.26 2.36 13.45
CA ASN A 97 -9.37 1.00 12.94
C ASN A 97 -8.33 0.73 11.84
N ILE A 98 -8.06 1.75 11.01
CA ILE A 98 -7.09 1.69 9.91
C ILE A 98 -5.67 1.54 10.46
N LEU A 99 -5.32 2.32 11.50
CA LEU A 99 -4.05 2.21 12.19
C LEU A 99 -3.86 0.83 12.83
N ALA A 100 -4.89 0.32 13.51
CA ALA A 100 -4.83 -1.00 14.13
C ALA A 100 -4.60 -2.13 13.10
N GLU A 101 -5.20 -2.02 11.91
CA GLU A 101 -4.97 -2.94 10.80
C GLU A 101 -3.53 -2.87 10.29
N ALA A 102 -3.01 -1.67 10.02
CA ALA A 102 -1.63 -1.47 9.58
C ALA A 102 -0.60 -1.99 10.59
N GLN A 103 -0.83 -1.77 11.89
CA GLN A 103 0.00 -2.30 12.98
C GLN A 103 -0.03 -3.83 13.02
N SER A 104 -1.23 -4.41 12.88
CA SER A 104 -1.42 -5.86 12.79
C SER A 104 -0.65 -6.44 11.59
N ASP A 105 -0.69 -5.78 10.44
CA ASP A 105 -0.05 -6.26 9.23
C ASP A 105 1.48 -6.16 9.30
N ALA A 106 2.02 -5.08 9.87
CA ALA A 106 3.45 -5.00 10.19
C ALA A 106 3.87 -6.12 11.16
N LYS A 107 3.04 -6.44 12.16
CA LYS A 107 3.31 -7.56 13.08
C LYS A 107 3.31 -8.91 12.34
N LYS A 108 2.34 -9.16 11.46
CA LYS A 108 2.25 -10.39 10.66
C LYS A 108 3.42 -10.52 9.67
N ALA A 109 3.87 -9.42 9.08
CA ALA A 109 5.01 -9.40 8.17
C ALA A 109 6.31 -9.88 8.86
N GLY A 110 6.44 -9.57 10.15
CA GLY A 110 7.50 -10.05 11.00
C GLY A 110 8.83 -9.32 10.81
N LYS A 111 9.76 -9.58 11.75
CA LYS A 111 11.00 -8.81 11.89
C LYS A 111 11.83 -8.73 10.61
N LYS A 112 11.99 -9.82 9.87
CA LYS A 112 12.85 -9.86 8.67
C LYS A 112 12.32 -8.93 7.56
N LYS A 113 11.00 -8.95 7.31
CA LYS A 113 10.39 -8.11 6.27
C LYS A 113 10.41 -6.64 6.67
N ASN A 114 10.04 -6.34 7.92
CA ASN A 114 10.07 -4.97 8.44
C ASN A 114 11.48 -4.40 8.43
N GLN A 115 12.49 -5.18 8.83
CA GLN A 115 13.90 -4.78 8.79
C GLN A 115 14.35 -4.35 7.39
N ALA A 116 13.93 -5.06 6.34
CA ALA A 116 14.26 -4.70 4.96
C ALA A 116 13.69 -3.32 4.59
N ILE A 117 12.39 -3.10 4.85
CA ILE A 117 11.72 -1.82 4.59
C ILE A 117 12.37 -0.68 5.41
N CYS A 118 12.68 -0.93 6.68
CA CYS A 118 13.34 0.07 7.52
C CYS A 118 14.74 0.44 7.00
N ASN A 119 15.49 -0.53 6.45
CA ASN A 119 16.80 -0.27 5.83
C ASN A 119 16.68 0.44 4.47
N GLU A 120 15.59 0.22 3.73
CA GLU A 120 15.27 0.99 2.54
C GLU A 120 15.06 2.47 2.89
N LEU A 121 14.34 2.78 3.98
CA LEU A 121 14.19 4.17 4.43
C LEU A 121 15.51 4.83 4.85
N VAL A 122 16.47 4.08 5.39
CA VAL A 122 17.83 4.60 5.63
C VAL A 122 18.54 4.95 4.33
N SER A 123 18.30 4.18 3.26
CA SER A 123 18.90 4.44 1.94
C SER A 123 18.13 5.48 1.13
N TYR A 124 16.89 5.76 1.52
CA TYR A 124 15.98 6.68 0.84
C TYR A 124 16.24 8.14 1.18
N SER A 125 16.97 8.42 2.26
CA SER A 125 17.44 9.76 2.60
C SER A 125 18.31 10.32 1.47
N LYS A 126 17.76 11.20 0.63
CA LYS A 126 18.52 11.95 -0.38
C LYS A 126 19.33 13.06 0.27
#